data_AF-A0A507F5F4-F1
#
_entry.id   AF-A0A507F5F4-F1
#
_cell.length_a   1.000
_cell.length_b   1.000
_cell.length_c   1.000
_cell.angle_alpha   90.00
_cell.angle_beta   90.00
_cell.angle_gamma   90.00
#
_symmetry.space_group_name_H-M   'P 1'
#
loop_
_entity.id
_entity.type
_entity.pdbx_description
1 polymer ?
#
loop_
_entity_poly.entity_id
_entity_poly.type
_entity_poly.pdbx_seq_one_letter_code
_entity_poly.pdbx_strand_id
1 'polypeptide(L)'
;MPSLHPSRSQGHHGRAPAALILISIILLLLAIPPTAAAQEKLLYRTPNNTLIVYACNAEAACETCSPVEKSLDVCKPTGNKEPIACKRIDTVNLNDTKEHDENVWWSPEDVIPLDPGKDPILPTWRECDLVAGVETFRFFMFEVVNIMILLVAGIVVLWRRRLMSTEQYRRIATRLAA
;
A
#
# COMPACT_ATOMS: atom_id res chain seq x y z
N MET A 1 -0.26 -73.27 -12.37
CA MET A 1 -1.18 -72.20 -12.82
C MET A 1 -1.19 -71.10 -11.76
N PRO A 2 -0.52 -69.96 -11.95
CA PRO A 2 -0.59 -68.85 -11.00
C PRO A 2 -1.73 -67.90 -11.36
N SER A 3 -2.56 -67.61 -10.38
CA SER A 3 -3.72 -66.73 -10.44
C SER A 3 -3.32 -65.25 -10.52
N LEU A 4 -3.65 -64.59 -11.64
CA LEU A 4 -3.60 -63.14 -11.81
C LEU A 4 -4.71 -62.49 -10.98
N HIS A 5 -4.35 -61.78 -9.92
CA HIS A 5 -5.27 -60.85 -9.25
C HIS A 5 -5.24 -59.49 -9.95
N PRO A 6 -6.41 -58.89 -10.28
CA PRO A 6 -6.47 -57.58 -10.90
C PRO A 6 -6.16 -56.50 -9.85
N SER A 7 -5.17 -55.66 -10.19
CA SER A 7 -4.75 -54.52 -9.38
C SER A 7 -5.84 -53.45 -9.38
N ARG A 8 -6.38 -53.19 -8.20
CA ARG A 8 -7.44 -52.21 -7.93
C ARG A 8 -6.88 -50.79 -8.11
N SER A 9 -7.16 -50.20 -9.27
CA SER A 9 -6.90 -48.80 -9.59
C SER A 9 -7.68 -47.89 -8.62
N GLN A 10 -7.00 -47.35 -7.60
CA GLN A 10 -7.55 -46.28 -6.77
C GLN A 10 -7.58 -44.99 -7.58
N GLY A 11 -8.79 -44.51 -7.84
CA GLY A 11 -9.03 -43.22 -8.47
C GLY A 11 -8.43 -42.09 -7.63
N HIS A 12 -7.45 -41.41 -8.22
CA HIS A 12 -6.98 -40.12 -7.74
C HIS A 12 -8.13 -39.11 -7.91
N HIS A 13 -8.97 -38.98 -6.89
CA HIS A 13 -9.89 -37.85 -6.76
C HIS A 13 -9.06 -36.56 -6.80
N GLY A 14 -9.36 -35.72 -7.79
CA GLY A 14 -8.79 -34.41 -7.99
C GLY A 14 -9.08 -33.50 -6.80
N ARG A 15 -8.25 -33.62 -5.75
CA ARG A 15 -7.98 -32.52 -4.84
C ARG A 15 -7.28 -31.47 -5.69
N ALA A 16 -8.04 -30.56 -6.28
CA ALA A 16 -7.50 -29.24 -6.59
C ALA A 16 -6.81 -28.78 -5.29
N PRO A 17 -5.48 -28.65 -5.30
CA PRO A 17 -4.74 -28.54 -4.06
C PRO A 17 -5.15 -27.21 -3.42
N ALA A 18 -5.47 -27.22 -2.12
CA ALA A 18 -5.75 -26.01 -1.34
C ALA A 18 -4.69 -24.91 -1.54
N ALA A 19 -3.50 -25.30 -2.01
CA ALA A 19 -2.45 -24.41 -2.51
C ALA A 19 -2.91 -23.42 -3.61
N LEU A 20 -3.74 -23.82 -4.58
CA LEU A 20 -4.18 -22.91 -5.66
C LEU A 20 -5.12 -21.81 -5.15
N ILE A 21 -5.97 -22.13 -4.17
CA ILE A 21 -6.88 -21.17 -3.54
C ILE A 21 -6.08 -20.18 -2.69
N LEU A 22 -5.10 -20.67 -1.92
CA LEU A 22 -4.17 -19.82 -1.17
C LEU A 22 -3.37 -18.88 -2.08
N ILE A 23 -2.86 -19.39 -3.22
CA ILE A 23 -2.13 -18.57 -4.19
C ILE A 23 -3.04 -17.48 -4.79
N SER A 24 -4.30 -17.79 -5.13
CA SER A 24 -5.21 -16.77 -5.67
C SER A 24 -5.55 -15.68 -4.65
N ILE A 25 -5.72 -16.04 -3.37
CA ILE A 25 -6.01 -15.07 -2.29
C ILE A 25 -4.80 -14.15 -2.08
N ILE A 26 -3.58 -14.68 -2.09
CA ILE A 26 -2.35 -13.88 -1.96
C ILE A 26 -2.24 -12.91 -3.14
N LEU A 27 -2.46 -13.38 -4.37
CA LEU A 27 -2.43 -12.51 -5.56
C LEU A 27 -3.49 -11.40 -5.51
N LEU A 28 -4.68 -11.69 -4.97
CA LEU A 28 -5.75 -10.70 -4.81
C LEU A 28 -5.41 -9.64 -3.75
N LEU A 29 -4.76 -10.04 -2.65
CA LEU A 29 -4.32 -9.12 -1.60
C LEU A 29 -3.16 -8.21 -2.05
N LEU A 30 -2.27 -8.73 -2.90
CA LEU A 30 -1.18 -7.95 -3.51
C LEU A 30 -1.66 -6.95 -4.57
N ALA A 31 -2.89 -7.13 -5.09
CA ALA A 31 -3.47 -6.25 -6.11
C ALA A 31 -4.20 -5.02 -5.51
N ILE A 32 -4.29 -4.90 -4.18
CA ILE A 32 -4.95 -3.75 -3.55
C ILE A 32 -3.95 -2.59 -3.53
N PRO A 33 -4.16 -1.51 -4.31
CA PRO A 33 -3.33 -0.32 -4.20
C PRO A 33 -3.52 0.32 -2.81
N PRO A 34 -2.47 0.86 -2.18
CA PRO A 34 -2.63 1.65 -0.97
C PRO A 34 -3.41 2.92 -1.32
N THR A 35 -4.70 2.95 -0.99
CA THR A 35 -5.56 4.13 -1.19
C THR A 35 -5.81 4.81 0.13
N ALA A 36 -5.02 5.85 0.41
CA ALA A 36 -5.46 6.96 1.25
C ALA A 36 -4.64 8.18 0.87
N ALA A 37 -5.13 8.96 -0.11
CA ALA A 37 -4.68 10.34 -0.23
C ALA A 37 -5.20 11.08 1.01
N ALA A 38 -4.29 11.46 1.91
CA ALA A 38 -4.65 12.25 3.07
C ALA A 38 -5.10 13.65 2.59
N GLN A 39 -6.36 13.99 2.87
CA GLN A 39 -6.91 15.32 2.58
C GLN A 39 -6.69 16.21 3.80
N GLU A 40 -6.03 17.35 3.59
CA GLU A 40 -5.79 18.34 4.64
C GLU A 40 -6.79 19.49 4.49
N LYS A 41 -7.24 20.05 5.62
CA LYS A 41 -8.14 21.20 5.66
C LYS A 41 -7.41 22.39 6.24
N LEU A 42 -7.46 23.52 5.53
CA LEU A 42 -6.94 24.80 6.00
C LEU A 42 -8.08 25.74 6.35
N LEU A 43 -7.96 26.42 7.48
CA LEU A 43 -8.97 27.31 8.02
C LEU A 43 -8.40 28.73 8.17
N TYR A 44 -9.02 29.70 7.48
CA TYR A 44 -8.66 31.11 7.61
C TYR A 44 -9.79 31.89 8.26
N ARG A 45 -9.47 32.69 9.28
CA ARG A 45 -10.44 33.61 9.91
C ARG A 45 -10.28 35.01 9.37
N THR A 46 -11.38 35.56 8.87
CA THR A 46 -11.47 36.94 8.39
C THR A 46 -11.79 37.92 9.54
N PRO A 47 -11.52 39.22 9.36
CA PRO A 47 -11.88 40.26 10.33
C PRO A 47 -13.38 40.33 10.66
N ASN A 48 -14.24 39.90 9.74
CA ASN A 48 -15.70 39.88 9.91
C ASN A 48 -16.20 38.64 10.66
N ASN A 49 -15.31 37.93 11.36
CA ASN A 49 -15.60 36.69 12.06
C ASN A 49 -16.16 35.58 11.13
N THR A 50 -15.73 35.57 9.87
CA THR A 50 -16.07 34.54 8.90
C THR A 50 -14.89 33.59 8.71
N LEU A 51 -15.14 32.29 8.79
CA LEU A 51 -14.17 31.21 8.60
C LEU A 51 -14.24 30.70 7.16
N ILE A 52 -13.13 30.79 6.42
CA ILE A 52 -13.03 30.26 5.06
C ILE A 52 -12.33 28.91 5.13
N VAL A 53 -12.98 27.86 4.62
CA VAL A 53 -12.47 26.50 4.65
C VAL A 53 -11.94 26.10 3.28
N TYR A 54 -10.69 25.67 3.23
CA TYR A 54 -10.03 25.14 2.04
C TYR A 54 -9.77 23.64 2.20
N ALA A 55 -10.02 22.89 1.14
CA ALA A 55 -9.56 21.50 1.00
C ALA A 55 -8.31 21.47 0.12
N CYS A 56 -7.21 20.98 0.67
CA CYS A 56 -5.94 20.84 -0.03
C CYS A 56 -5.71 19.37 -0.41
N ASN A 57 -5.50 19.15 -1.70
CA ASN A 57 -5.26 17.82 -2.26
C ASN A 57 -3.89 17.79 -2.93
N ALA A 58 -3.23 16.64 -2.86
CA ALA A 58 -2.00 16.40 -3.62
C ALA A 58 -2.27 16.51 -5.13
N GLU A 59 -1.45 17.30 -5.82
CA GLU A 59 -1.49 17.42 -7.28
C GLU A 59 -0.56 16.42 -7.96
N ALA A 60 0.56 16.08 -7.30
CA ALA A 60 1.54 15.12 -7.78
C ALA A 60 2.11 14.28 -6.64
N ALA A 61 2.99 13.35 -6.99
CA ALA A 61 3.67 12.51 -6.02
C ALA A 61 4.63 13.30 -5.13
N CYS A 62 4.81 12.81 -3.90
CA CYS A 62 5.82 13.28 -2.97
C CYS A 62 7.23 13.14 -3.56
N GLU A 63 7.99 14.23 -3.48
CA GLU A 63 9.36 14.36 -3.96
C GLU A 63 10.32 14.65 -2.79
N THR A 64 11.56 14.21 -2.92
CA THR A 64 12.60 14.53 -1.94
C THR A 64 13.02 15.98 -2.10
N CYS A 65 13.12 16.71 -0.98
CA CYS A 65 13.57 18.09 -1.00
C CYS A 65 15.01 18.17 -1.51
N SER A 66 15.26 19.13 -2.42
CA SER A 66 16.61 19.38 -2.91
C SER A 66 17.53 19.87 -1.76
N PRO A 67 18.86 19.78 -1.90
CA PRO A 67 19.79 20.21 -0.84
C PRO A 67 19.60 21.67 -0.40
N VAL A 68 19.14 22.54 -1.31
CA VAL A 68 18.88 23.96 -1.05
C VAL A 68 17.55 24.16 -0.31
N GLU A 69 16.58 23.28 -0.53
CA GLU A 69 15.24 23.37 0.06
C GLU A 69 15.14 22.74 1.45
N LYS A 70 16.18 22.03 1.93
CA LYS A 70 16.19 21.40 3.25
C LYS A 70 15.97 22.37 4.41
N SER A 71 16.21 23.66 4.21
CA SER A 71 15.95 24.69 5.22
C SER A 71 14.49 25.16 5.26
N LEU A 72 13.68 24.84 4.24
CA LEU A 72 12.25 25.17 4.22
C LEU A 72 11.53 24.39 5.32
N ASP A 73 10.57 25.03 5.98
CA ASP A 73 9.84 24.42 7.11
C ASP A 73 9.14 23.13 6.70
N VAL A 74 8.55 23.10 5.51
CA VAL A 74 7.90 21.91 4.91
C VAL A 74 8.83 20.70 4.76
N CYS A 75 10.14 20.94 4.66
CA CYS A 75 11.14 19.91 4.44
C CYS A 75 11.86 19.48 5.74
N LYS A 76 11.71 20.21 6.85
CA LYS A 76 12.42 19.91 8.10
C LYS A 76 12.07 18.56 8.73
N PRO A 77 10.81 18.11 8.78
CA PRO A 77 10.46 16.90 9.54
C PRO A 77 10.83 15.63 8.77
N THR A 78 10.49 15.55 7.49
CA THR A 78 10.64 14.32 6.70
C THR A 78 11.74 14.39 5.64
N GLY A 79 12.16 15.61 5.25
CA GLY A 79 13.04 15.82 4.10
C GLY A 79 12.35 15.65 2.74
N ASN A 80 11.02 15.49 2.71
CA ASN A 80 10.24 15.35 1.49
C ASN A 80 9.07 16.34 1.49
N LYS A 81 8.63 16.71 0.30
CA LYS A 81 7.51 17.61 0.07
C LYS A 81 6.65 17.10 -1.07
N GLU A 82 5.36 17.41 -1.04
CA GLU A 82 4.47 17.12 -2.16
C GLU A 82 3.71 18.38 -2.59
N PRO A 83 3.49 18.58 -3.90
CA PRO A 83 2.77 19.74 -4.38
C PRO A 83 1.27 19.56 -4.11
N ILE A 84 0.64 20.62 -3.62
CA ILE A 84 -0.78 20.63 -3.27
C ILE A 84 -1.52 21.79 -3.94
N ALA A 85 -2.79 21.55 -4.21
CA ALA A 85 -3.73 22.59 -4.59
C ALA A 85 -4.90 22.65 -3.61
N CYS A 86 -5.11 23.85 -3.10
CA CYS A 86 -6.17 24.16 -2.18
C CYS A 86 -7.36 24.79 -2.93
N LYS A 87 -8.54 24.22 -2.73
CA LYS A 87 -9.81 24.75 -3.26
C LYS A 87 -10.70 25.16 -2.09
N ARG A 88 -11.35 26.32 -2.21
CA ARG A 88 -12.35 26.76 -1.24
C ARG A 88 -13.52 25.78 -1.28
N ILE A 89 -13.88 25.20 -0.14
CA ILE A 89 -15.02 24.28 -0.03
C ILE A 89 -16.19 24.90 0.73
N ASP A 90 -15.94 25.81 1.67
CA ASP A 90 -16.99 26.38 2.49
C ASP A 90 -16.64 27.76 3.05
N THR A 91 -17.64 28.48 3.55
CA THR A 91 -17.50 29.75 4.27
C THR A 91 -18.53 29.79 5.40
N VAL A 92 -18.05 29.74 6.64
CA VAL A 92 -18.87 29.66 7.85
C VAL A 92 -18.83 31.00 8.57
N ASN A 93 -19.99 31.61 8.81
CA ASN A 93 -20.06 32.81 9.64
C ASN A 93 -20.12 32.40 11.12
N LEU A 94 -19.08 32.73 11.89
CA LEU A 94 -18.97 32.32 13.30
C LEU A 94 -20.03 33.00 14.17
N ASN A 95 -20.63 34.09 13.71
CA ASN A 95 -21.74 34.74 14.41
C ASN A 95 -23.07 33.98 14.27
N ASP A 96 -23.22 33.22 13.19
CA ASP A 96 -24.42 32.42 12.92
C ASP A 96 -24.33 31.03 13.57
N THR A 97 -23.12 30.59 13.91
CA THR A 97 -22.88 29.37 14.68
C THR A 97 -23.33 29.59 16.12
N LYS A 98 -24.63 29.39 16.37
CA LYS A 98 -25.17 29.34 17.74
C LYS A 98 -24.37 28.31 18.53
N GLU A 99 -24.03 28.70 19.76
CA GLU A 99 -23.07 28.18 20.75
C GLU A 99 -23.16 26.68 21.12
N HIS A 100 -23.79 25.82 20.32
CA HIS A 100 -24.12 24.46 20.73
C HIS A 100 -24.13 23.42 19.60
N ASP A 101 -23.16 23.46 18.69
CA ASP A 101 -22.88 22.29 17.86
C ASP A 101 -21.62 21.60 18.42
N GLU A 102 -21.82 20.51 19.16
CA GLU A 102 -20.77 19.66 19.73
C GLU A 102 -19.91 18.97 18.64
N ASN A 103 -20.24 19.21 17.37
CA ASN A 103 -19.61 18.61 16.20
C ASN A 103 -18.67 19.59 15.47
N VAL A 104 -18.15 20.61 16.15
CA VAL A 104 -17.17 21.54 15.55
C VAL A 104 -15.85 20.79 15.31
N TRP A 105 -15.58 20.45 14.04
CA TRP A 105 -14.41 19.69 13.59
C TRP A 105 -13.09 20.49 13.55
N TRP A 106 -13.03 21.68 14.16
CA TRP A 106 -11.85 22.56 14.11
C TRP A 106 -11.44 23.03 15.50
N SER A 107 -10.12 23.11 15.72
CA SER A 107 -9.55 23.68 16.94
C SER A 107 -9.20 25.16 16.72
N PRO A 108 -9.39 26.06 17.69
CA PRO A 108 -9.01 27.46 17.57
C PRO A 108 -7.52 27.69 17.22
N GLU A 109 -6.66 26.75 17.59
CA GLU A 109 -5.21 26.79 17.34
C GLU A 109 -4.85 26.58 15.86
N ASP A 110 -5.74 25.92 15.09
CA ASP A 110 -5.53 25.61 13.67
C ASP A 110 -5.98 26.75 12.74
N VAL A 111 -6.52 27.83 13.31
CA VAL A 111 -7.13 28.94 12.56
C VAL A 111 -6.10 30.01 12.26
N ILE A 112 -5.85 30.23 10.96
CA ILE A 112 -4.89 31.23 10.50
C ILE A 112 -5.61 32.60 10.40
N PRO A 113 -5.16 33.64 11.10
CA PRO A 113 -5.75 34.98 10.98
C PRO A 113 -5.43 35.57 9.60
N LEU A 114 -6.45 36.11 8.93
CA LEU A 114 -6.30 36.75 7.63
C LEU A 114 -6.28 38.29 7.78
N ASP A 115 -5.26 38.91 7.20
CA ASP A 115 -5.15 40.37 7.16
C ASP A 115 -6.29 41.00 6.34
N PRO A 116 -6.86 42.14 6.77
CA PRO A 116 -7.88 42.84 6.01
C PRO A 116 -7.35 43.30 4.64
N GLY A 117 -8.05 42.90 3.58
CA GLY A 117 -7.72 43.32 2.21
C GLY A 117 -6.58 42.55 1.54
N LYS A 118 -6.08 41.47 2.15
CA LYS A 118 -5.14 40.53 1.50
C LYS A 118 -5.81 39.19 1.23
N ASP A 119 -5.48 38.61 0.08
CA ASP A 119 -5.85 37.24 -0.24
C ASP A 119 -5.04 36.25 0.63
N PRO A 120 -5.64 35.11 1.03
CA PRO A 120 -4.92 34.09 1.79
C PRO A 120 -3.78 33.51 0.96
N ILE A 121 -2.58 33.51 1.51
CA ILE A 121 -1.43 32.82 0.93
C ILE A 121 -1.63 31.33 1.17
N LEU A 122 -2.10 30.63 0.14
CA LEU A 122 -2.30 29.19 0.18
C LEU A 122 -0.96 28.47 0.00
N PRO A 123 -0.64 27.47 0.83
CA PRO A 123 0.58 26.70 0.64
C PRO A 123 0.49 25.92 -0.67
N THR A 124 1.58 25.91 -1.41
CA THR A 124 1.72 25.11 -2.63
C THR A 124 2.40 23.78 -2.37
N TRP A 125 2.97 23.60 -1.18
CA TRP A 125 3.71 22.42 -0.76
C TRP A 125 3.30 22.04 0.66
N ARG A 126 3.21 20.74 0.92
CA ARG A 126 3.10 20.19 2.29
C ARG A 126 4.11 19.08 2.52
N GLU A 127 4.33 18.77 3.78
CA GLU A 127 5.19 17.66 4.18
C GLU A 127 4.54 16.32 3.80
N CYS A 128 5.36 15.35 3.47
CA CYS A 128 4.92 13.99 3.17
C CYS A 128 5.93 12.98 3.69
N ASP A 129 5.42 11.86 4.21
CA ASP A 129 6.26 10.78 4.73
C ASP A 129 6.72 9.81 3.62
N LEU A 130 5.90 9.64 2.56
CA LEU A 130 6.04 8.56 1.59
C LEU A 130 6.44 9.09 0.21
N VAL A 131 7.72 8.96 -0.15
CA VAL A 131 8.17 9.18 -1.53
C VAL A 131 7.79 7.95 -2.36
N ALA A 132 6.77 8.09 -3.20
CA ALA A 132 6.23 6.98 -4.02
C ALA A 132 7.32 6.21 -4.81
N GLY A 133 8.36 6.91 -5.28
CA GLY A 133 9.48 6.30 -6.00
C GLY A 133 10.38 5.41 -5.12
N VAL A 134 10.53 5.74 -3.83
CA VAL A 134 11.38 4.97 -2.91
C VAL A 134 10.64 3.73 -2.40
N GLU A 135 9.33 3.84 -2.21
CA GLU A 135 8.51 2.73 -1.73
C GLU A 135 8.27 1.65 -2.76
N THR A 136 8.00 2.05 -4.01
CA THR A 136 7.86 1.10 -5.11
C THR A 136 9.11 0.23 -5.27
N PHE A 137 10.30 0.80 -5.06
CA PHE A 137 11.55 0.03 -5.07
C PHE A 137 11.66 -0.94 -3.89
N ARG A 138 11.29 -0.52 -2.67
CA ARG A 138 11.29 -1.40 -1.49
C ARG A 138 10.31 -2.55 -1.63
N PHE A 139 9.11 -2.26 -2.13
CA PHE A 139 8.09 -3.26 -2.42
C PHE A 139 8.57 -4.25 -3.48
N PHE A 140 9.15 -3.75 -4.57
CA PHE A 140 9.73 -4.60 -5.62
C PHE A 140 10.83 -5.52 -5.07
N MET A 141 11.72 -5.01 -4.23
CA MET A 141 12.77 -5.82 -3.59
C MET A 141 12.19 -6.96 -2.76
N PHE A 142 11.15 -6.67 -1.96
CA PHE A 142 10.46 -7.68 -1.17
C PHE A 142 9.82 -8.77 -2.06
N GLU A 143 9.11 -8.36 -3.12
CA GLU A 143 8.50 -9.29 -4.08
C GLU A 143 9.55 -10.19 -4.77
N VAL A 144 10.66 -9.61 -5.23
CA VAL A 144 11.74 -10.37 -5.86
C VAL A 144 12.32 -11.42 -4.90
N VAL A 145 12.54 -11.06 -3.62
CA VAL A 145 13.03 -12.01 -2.61
C VAL A 145 12.06 -13.17 -2.41
N ASN A 146 10.75 -12.90 -2.32
CA ASN A 146 9.73 -13.94 -2.18
C ASN A 146 9.67 -14.88 -3.39
N ILE A 147 9.73 -14.32 -4.61
CA ILE A 147 9.77 -15.10 -5.85
C ILE A 147 11.01 -16.01 -5.88
N MET A 148 12.17 -15.49 -5.47
CA MET A 148 13.40 -16.28 -5.40
C MET A 148 13.29 -17.43 -4.39
N ILE A 149 12.74 -17.19 -3.20
CA ILE A 149 12.48 -18.24 -2.21
C ILE A 149 11.54 -19.31 -2.76
N LEU A 150 10.46 -18.90 -3.45
CA LEU A 150 9.50 -19.81 -4.07
C LEU A 150 10.17 -20.68 -5.15
N LEU A 151 11.00 -20.08 -6.00
CA LEU A 151 11.75 -20.80 -7.04
C LEU A 151 12.72 -21.82 -6.45
N VAL A 152 13.50 -21.42 -5.43
CA VAL A 152 14.44 -22.33 -4.74
C VAL A 152 13.69 -23.50 -4.09
N ALA A 153 12.58 -23.22 -3.40
CA ALA A 153 11.74 -24.27 -2.81
C ALA A 153 11.19 -25.23 -3.89
N GLY A 154 10.72 -24.69 -5.02
CA GLY A 154 10.28 -25.48 -6.17
C GLY A 154 11.37 -26.40 -6.73
N ILE A 155 12.59 -25.87 -6.89
CA ILE A 155 13.76 -26.63 -7.36
C ILE A 155 14.07 -27.77 -6.38
N VAL A 156 14.10 -27.51 -5.07
CA VAL A 156 14.36 -28.54 -4.05
C VAL A 156 13.32 -29.65 -4.08
N VAL A 157 12.02 -29.30 -4.23
CA VAL A 157 10.94 -30.29 -4.33
C VAL A 157 11.08 -31.14 -5.59
N LEU A 158 11.36 -30.53 -6.74
CA LEU A 158 11.57 -31.26 -8.00
C LEU A 158 12.79 -32.18 -7.92
N TRP A 159 13.88 -31.70 -7.32
CA TRP A 159 15.08 -32.49 -7.09
C TRP A 159 14.80 -33.70 -6.20
N ARG A 160 14.11 -33.51 -5.07
CA ARG A 160 13.69 -34.62 -4.18
C ARG A 160 12.78 -35.62 -4.87
N ARG A 161 11.82 -35.16 -5.69
CA ARG A 161 10.95 -36.05 -6.47
C ARG A 161 11.73 -36.91 -7.46
N ARG A 162 12.69 -36.30 -8.17
CA ARG A 162 13.58 -37.04 -9.08
C ARG A 162 14.39 -38.09 -8.32
N LEU A 163 14.99 -37.72 -7.18
CA LEU A 163 15.75 -38.65 -6.36
C LEU A 163 14.90 -39.87 -5.93
N MET A 164 13.71 -39.65 -5.38
CA MET A 164 12.81 -40.73 -4.97
C MET A 164 12.38 -41.65 -6.12
N SER A 165 12.18 -41.10 -7.32
CA SER A 165 11.82 -41.92 -8.49
C SER A 165 12.92 -42.92 -8.86
N THR A 166 14.19 -42.51 -8.77
CA THR A 166 15.33 -43.39 -9.10
C THR A 166 15.43 -44.59 -8.14
N GLU A 167 15.12 -44.40 -6.86
CA GLU A 167 15.09 -45.49 -5.89
C GLU A 167 13.96 -46.49 -6.16
N GLN A 168 12.78 -46.01 -6.57
CA GLN A 168 11.67 -46.88 -6.95
C GLN A 168 12.00 -47.70 -8.19
N TYR A 169 12.60 -47.10 -9.22
CA TYR A 169 13.06 -47.84 -10.41
C TYR A 169 14.06 -48.94 -10.04
N ARG A 170 14.96 -48.66 -9.08
CA ARG A 170 15.96 -49.64 -8.62
C ARG A 170 15.30 -50.86 -7.95
N ARG A 171 14.25 -50.65 -7.13
CA ARG A 171 13.49 -51.74 -6.50
C ARG A 171 12.69 -52.58 -7.50
N ILE A 172 12.16 -51.96 -8.56
CA ILE A 172 11.46 -52.68 -9.62
C ILE A 172 12.45 -53.51 -10.45
N ALA A 173 13.60 -52.95 -10.81
CA ALA A 173 14.64 -53.65 -11.56
C ALA A 173 15.15 -54.90 -10.81
N THR A 174 15.35 -54.83 -9.50
CA THR A 174 15.75 -55.99 -8.69
C THR A 174 14.72 -57.12 -8.68
N ARG A 175 13.43 -56.81 -8.87
CA ARG A 175 12.37 -57.83 -8.94
C ARG A 175 12.24 -58.50 -10.29
N LEU A 176 12.69 -57.84 -11.36
CA LEU A 176 12.63 -58.38 -12.73
C LEU A 176 13.86 -59.23 -13.08
N ALA A 177 14.96 -59.06 -12.34
CA ALA A 177 16.20 -59.80 -12.54
C ALA A 177 16.33 -61.08 -11.68
N ALA A 178 15.38 -61.30 -10.75
CA ALA A 178 15.29 -62.50 -9.91
C ALA A 178 14.18 -63.42 -10.43
#